data_AF-A0A7X6APB5-F1
#
_entry.id   AF-A0A7X6APB5-F1
#
_cell.length_a   1.000
_cell.length_b   1.000
_cell.length_c   1.000
_cell.angle_alpha   90.00
_cell.angle_beta   90.00
_cell.angle_gamma   90.00
#
_symmetry.space_group_name_H-M   'P 1'
#
loop_
_entity.id
_entity.type
_entity.pdbx_description
1 polymer ?
#
loop_
_entity_poly.entity_id
_entity_poly.type
_entity_poly.pdbx_seq_one_letter_code
_entity_poly.pdbx_strand_id
1 'polypeptide(L)'
;MRTFLPGLLALAVSTPLEAQDTEWNRYTLEDLGGVHVRMETGDACQAVGIAASDFQAHVSTTLVESDVGVLTMEEMLEHPALPELLVTIDCA
;
A
#
# COMPACT_ATOMS: atom_id res chain seq x y z
N MET A 1 -17.25 44.73 35.45
CA MET A 1 -17.72 43.40 35.02
C MET A 1 -16.97 43.00 33.76
N ARG A 2 -15.94 42.15 33.87
CA ARG A 2 -15.48 41.26 32.79
C ARG A 2 -14.60 40.19 33.41
N THR A 3 -15.07 38.97 33.27
CA THR A 3 -14.66 37.73 33.90
C THR A 3 -13.56 37.01 33.13
N PHE A 4 -12.72 36.27 33.88
CA PHE A 4 -12.06 34.98 33.59
C PHE A 4 -11.12 34.83 32.38
N LEU A 5 -9.90 34.31 32.62
CA LEU A 5 -9.57 32.86 32.58
C LEU A 5 -8.07 32.65 32.91
N PRO A 6 -7.66 31.80 33.87
CA PRO A 6 -6.26 31.42 34.00
C PRO A 6 -5.95 30.37 32.92
N GLY A 7 -5.18 30.77 31.91
CA GLY A 7 -4.76 29.89 30.82
C GLY A 7 -3.84 28.78 31.32
N LEU A 8 -4.30 27.55 31.12
CA LEU A 8 -3.63 26.28 31.32
C LEU A 8 -2.16 26.31 30.86
N LEU A 9 -1.27 25.82 31.73
CA LEU A 9 0.14 25.60 31.45
C LEU A 9 0.28 24.47 30.40
N ALA A 10 0.56 24.82 29.15
CA ALA A 10 0.99 23.83 28.14
C ALA A 10 2.51 23.75 28.18
N LEU A 11 3.04 22.74 28.89
CA LEU A 11 4.44 22.35 28.81
C LEU A 11 4.70 21.88 27.37
N ALA A 12 5.39 22.72 26.60
CA ALA A 12 5.93 22.36 25.30
C ALA A 12 7.04 21.31 25.51
N VAL A 13 6.65 20.04 25.60
CA VAL A 13 7.59 18.93 25.44
C VAL A 13 7.88 18.85 23.95
N SER A 14 9.01 19.42 23.54
CA SER A 14 9.61 19.16 22.23
C SER A 14 10.11 17.72 22.22
N THR A 15 9.23 16.76 21.93
CA THR A 15 9.69 15.43 21.55
C THR A 15 10.35 15.55 20.19
N PRO A 16 11.63 15.16 20.01
CA PRO A 16 12.17 15.01 18.68
C PRO A 16 11.33 13.94 17.97
N LEU A 17 10.66 14.33 16.88
CA LEU A 17 10.03 13.44 15.91
C LEU A 17 11.14 12.69 15.15
N GLU A 18 11.96 11.92 15.86
CA GLU A 18 12.93 11.01 15.24
C GLU A 18 12.24 9.69 14.95
N ALA A 19 11.55 9.63 13.80
CA ALA A 19 11.31 8.43 12.99
C ALA A 19 10.32 8.76 11.87
N GLN A 20 10.67 9.71 11.01
CA GLN A 20 10.11 9.72 9.65
C GLN A 20 11.33 9.61 8.77
N ASP A 21 11.62 8.37 8.34
CA ASP A 21 12.67 8.11 7.37
C ASP A 21 12.36 8.96 6.13
N THR A 22 13.14 10.00 5.90
CA THR A 22 12.92 10.95 4.79
C THR A 22 13.42 10.39 3.47
N GLU A 23 14.05 9.21 3.49
CA GLU A 23 14.38 8.47 2.28
C GLU A 23 13.17 7.65 1.84
N TRP A 24 12.49 8.15 0.80
CA TRP A 24 11.39 7.45 0.16
C TRP A 24 11.87 6.09 -0.36
N ASN A 25 11.38 5.00 0.25
CA ASN A 25 11.55 3.58 -0.13
C ASN A 25 12.49 3.34 -1.32
N ARG A 26 13.79 3.20 -1.04
CA ARG A 26 14.78 2.66 -1.99
C ARG A 26 14.72 1.13 -2.08
N TYR A 27 13.61 0.53 -1.65
CA TYR A 27 13.40 -0.91 -1.78
C TYR A 27 12.94 -1.18 -3.21
N THR A 28 13.86 -1.71 -4.02
CA THR A 28 13.44 -2.47 -5.19
C THR A 28 12.62 -3.67 -4.71
N LEU A 29 11.73 -4.20 -5.54
CA LEU A 29 11.01 -5.43 -5.21
C LEU A 29 11.94 -6.66 -5.19
N GLU A 30 13.23 -6.48 -5.50
CA GLU A 30 14.26 -7.50 -5.38
C GLU A 30 14.42 -7.91 -3.91
N ASP A 31 14.65 -9.19 -3.66
CA ASP A 31 14.81 -9.82 -2.33
C ASP A 31 13.59 -9.73 -1.39
N LEU A 32 12.47 -9.19 -1.85
CA LEU A 32 11.27 -8.96 -1.03
C LEU A 32 10.52 -10.27 -0.69
N GLY A 33 10.98 -11.43 -1.16
CA GLY A 33 10.37 -12.73 -0.89
C GLY A 33 9.05 -12.99 -1.63
N GLY A 34 8.40 -11.93 -2.12
CA GLY A 34 7.24 -11.96 -3.00
C GLY A 34 6.15 -10.97 -2.58
N VAL A 35 5.11 -10.86 -3.37
CA VAL A 35 3.94 -10.00 -3.12
C VAL A 35 2.65 -10.77 -3.36
N HIS A 36 1.62 -10.48 -2.57
CA HIS A 36 0.25 -10.88 -2.93
C HIS A 36 -0.37 -9.84 -3.85
N VAL A 37 -0.96 -10.25 -4.97
CA VAL A 37 -1.57 -9.33 -5.94
C VAL A 37 -3.08 -9.28 -5.73
N ARG A 38 -3.57 -8.11 -5.35
CA ARG A 38 -4.98 -7.79 -5.27
C ARG A 38 -5.38 -6.93 -6.47
N MET A 39 -6.36 -7.39 -7.23
CA MET A 39 -6.84 -6.69 -8.42
C MET A 39 -8.19 -6.02 -8.14
N GLU A 40 -8.33 -4.77 -8.57
CA GLU A 40 -9.59 -4.04 -8.54
C GLU A 40 -9.90 -3.48 -9.92
N THR A 41 -11.18 -3.26 -10.20
CA THR A 41 -11.63 -2.67 -11.46
C THR A 41 -12.61 -1.54 -11.15
N GLY A 42 -12.35 -0.36 -11.70
CA GLY A 42 -13.21 0.80 -11.54
C GLY A 42 -14.57 0.63 -12.23
N ASP A 43 -15.55 1.41 -11.77
CA ASP A 43 -16.95 1.30 -12.23
C ASP A 43 -17.10 1.46 -13.75
N ALA A 44 -16.31 2.36 -14.35
CA ALA A 44 -16.33 2.59 -15.80
C ALA A 44 -15.91 1.35 -16.59
N CYS A 45 -14.88 0.63 -16.13
CA CYS A 45 -14.44 -0.62 -16.74
C CYS A 45 -15.45 -1.74 -16.53
N GLN A 46 -16.01 -1.87 -15.31
CA GLN A 46 -17.04 -2.87 -15.03
C GLN A 46 -18.27 -2.67 -15.94
N ALA A 47 -18.66 -1.41 -16.21
CA ALA A 47 -19.80 -1.08 -17.07
C ALA A 47 -19.63 -1.54 -18.53
N VAL A 48 -18.39 -1.67 -19.01
CA VAL A 48 -18.08 -2.18 -20.35
C VAL A 48 -17.68 -3.67 -20.35
N GLY A 49 -17.88 -4.36 -19.22
CA GLY A 49 -17.66 -5.79 -19.09
C GLY A 49 -16.19 -6.19 -18.88
N ILE A 50 -15.33 -5.26 -18.50
CA ILE A 50 -13.94 -5.56 -18.13
C ILE A 50 -13.93 -6.04 -16.67
N ALA A 51 -13.28 -7.18 -16.44
CA ALA A 51 -13.12 -7.76 -15.11
C ALA A 51 -11.66 -7.77 -14.66
N ALA A 52 -11.45 -7.69 -13.35
CA ALA A 52 -10.12 -7.75 -12.72
C ALA A 52 -9.33 -9.01 -13.11
N SER A 53 -10.05 -10.14 -13.25
CA SER A 53 -9.49 -11.43 -13.64
C SER A 53 -8.86 -11.43 -15.02
N ASP A 54 -9.28 -10.53 -15.92
CA ASP A 54 -8.78 -10.46 -17.29
C ASP A 54 -7.30 -10.05 -17.33
N PHE A 55 -6.82 -9.38 -16.28
CA PHE A 55 -5.46 -8.86 -16.18
C PHE A 55 -4.59 -9.59 -15.14
N GLN A 56 -5.19 -10.42 -14.28
CA GLN A 56 -4.47 -11.10 -13.20
C GLN A 56 -3.26 -11.90 -13.72
N ALA A 57 -3.45 -12.70 -14.79
CA ALA A 57 -2.39 -13.49 -15.36
C ALA A 57 -1.24 -12.63 -15.92
N HIS A 58 -1.59 -11.52 -16.59
CA HIS A 58 -0.61 -10.60 -17.15
C HIS A 58 0.24 -9.95 -16.06
N VAL A 59 -0.41 -9.42 -15.01
CA VAL A 59 0.29 -8.80 -13.87
C VAL A 59 1.20 -9.80 -13.18
N SER A 60 0.70 -11.00 -12.88
CA SER A 60 1.51 -12.05 -12.26
C SER A 60 2.72 -12.44 -13.11
N THR A 61 2.56 -12.56 -14.43
CA THR A 61 3.68 -12.86 -15.33
C THR A 61 4.71 -11.72 -15.34
N THR A 62 4.28 -10.46 -15.44
CA THR A 62 5.21 -9.31 -15.42
C THR A 62 6.00 -9.22 -14.13
N LEU A 63 5.38 -9.53 -12.98
CA LEU A 63 6.08 -9.58 -11.69
C LEU A 63 7.16 -10.68 -11.69
N VAL A 64 6.81 -11.89 -12.15
CA VAL A 64 7.77 -13.00 -12.24
C VAL A 64 8.91 -12.69 -13.21
N GLU A 65 8.63 -12.06 -14.35
CA GLU A 65 9.65 -11.61 -15.31
C GLU A 65 10.57 -10.51 -14.75
N SER A 66 10.11 -9.81 -13.70
CA SER A 66 10.87 -8.79 -12.98
C SER A 66 11.54 -9.35 -11.72
N ASP A 67 11.67 -10.67 -11.61
CA ASP A 67 12.23 -11.39 -10.46
C ASP A 67 11.49 -11.14 -9.13
N VAL A 68 10.20 -10.81 -9.20
CA VAL A 68 9.31 -10.64 -8.03
C VAL A 68 8.45 -11.89 -7.85
N GLY A 69 8.56 -12.53 -6.68
CA GLY A 69 7.72 -13.67 -6.32
C GLY A 69 6.24 -13.28 -6.22
N VAL A 70 5.34 -14.17 -6.64
CA VAL A 70 3.88 -13.98 -6.51
C VAL A 70 3.35 -14.96 -5.46
N LEU A 71 2.70 -14.43 -4.44
CA LEU A 71 2.21 -15.18 -3.29
C LEU A 71 0.69 -15.33 -3.34
N THR A 72 0.22 -16.46 -2.87
CA THR A 72 -1.18 -16.62 -2.44
C THR A 72 -1.45 -15.75 -1.20
N MET A 73 -2.73 -15.49 -0.93
CA MET A 73 -3.13 -14.77 0.28
C MET A 73 -2.69 -15.52 1.54
N GLU A 74 -2.73 -16.85 1.53
CA GLU A 74 -2.31 -17.69 2.65
C GLU A 74 -0.82 -17.52 2.94
N GLU A 75 0.05 -17.68 1.93
CA GLU A 75 1.50 -17.51 2.05
C GLU A 75 1.88 -16.09 2.52
N MET A 76 1.18 -15.05 2.05
CA MET A 76 1.41 -13.68 2.55
C MET A 76 1.07 -13.57 4.05
N LEU A 77 -0.05 -14.14 4.49
CA LEU A 77 -0.49 -14.06 5.88
C LEU A 77 0.43 -14.83 6.85
N GLU A 78 1.12 -15.87 6.37
CA GLU A 78 2.15 -16.58 7.13
C GLU A 78 3.39 -15.70 7.40
N HIS A 79 3.60 -14.67 6.59
CA HIS A 79 4.73 -13.75 6.67
C HIS A 79 4.25 -12.29 6.77
N PRO A 80 3.87 -11.80 7.97
CA PRO A 80 3.19 -10.50 8.15
C PRO A 80 4.01 -9.25 7.75
N ALA A 81 5.27 -9.41 7.35
CA ALA A 81 6.12 -8.36 6.82
C ALA A 81 6.14 -8.29 5.28
N LEU A 82 5.52 -9.27 4.59
CA LEU A 82 5.41 -9.28 3.13
C LEU A 82 4.24 -8.39 2.67
N PRO A 83 4.42 -7.61 1.59
CA PRO A 83 3.44 -6.63 1.17
C PRO A 83 2.35 -7.22 0.27
N GLU A 84 1.22 -6.52 0.27
CA GLU A 84 0.18 -6.65 -0.76
C GLU A 84 0.39 -5.57 -1.84
N LEU A 85 0.31 -5.97 -3.11
CA LEU A 85 0.28 -5.09 -4.27
C LEU A 85 -1.17 -4.95 -4.75
N LEU A 86 -1.73 -3.74 -4.60
CA LEU A 86 -3.03 -3.39 -5.16
C LEU A 86 -2.87 -2.82 -6.58
N VAL A 87 -3.55 -3.43 -7.56
CA VAL A 87 -3.60 -2.96 -8.94
C VAL A 87 -5.04 -2.60 -9.30
N THR A 88 -5.27 -1.33 -9.63
CA THR A 88 -6.58 -0.81 -10.04
C THR A 88 -6.61 -0.62 -11.55
N ILE A 89 -7.63 -1.20 -12.20
CA ILE A 89 -7.88 -1.05 -13.63
C ILE A 89 -8.97 0.00 -13.82
N ASP A 90 -8.62 1.10 -14.48
CA ASP A 90 -9.54 2.21 -14.78
C ASP A 90 -9.71 2.43 -16.28
N CYS A 91 -10.91 2.89 -16.65
CA CYS A 91 -11.33 3.16 -18.03
C CYS A 91 -11.79 4.60 -18.13
N ALA A 92 -11.39 5.26 -19.22
CA ALA A 92 -11.75 6.64 -19.53
C ALA A 92 -13.08 6.73 -20.30
#